data_AF-A0A4R0S5C2-F1
#
_entry.id   AF-A0A4R0S5C2-F1
#
_cell.length_a   1.000
_cell.length_b   1.000
_cell.length_c   1.000
_cell.angle_alpha   90.00
_cell.angle_beta   90.00
_cell.angle_gamma   90.00
#
_symmetry.space_group_name_H-M   'P 1'
#
loop_
_entity.id
_entity.type
_entity.pdbx_description
1 polymer ?
#
loop_
_entity_poly.entity_id
_entity_poly.type
_entity_poly.pdbx_seq_one_letter_code
_entity_poly.pdbx_strand_id
1 'polypeptide(L)'
;MDDKQAMHAMSIDDAYHVERTLARGPSGVTELVSIDGNGPFVRKKIPSPLAQRNVWAALSACQSNRLPRVEATYELPDRFVIVYDYVPGSTLAQIAEENGRLAPNVAVQLIDQICEAVQELHQHGVIHRDITPANVIVAQDGAHLIDFGIARIRSEASNRSRDTTALGTYGFASPEQYGFAKTDARSDVFSLGRLLGFMLTGVYPDASDYEQRLADDAAVPARLRAVIGYACAFEPSKRPQSVQEFRQALFSQSNPPIPNASSANPPSTRTTNGSASASRLFRRLHLSKRAIVLWSIAGAALIIAAIAGGIVLAGQLGIIGSATSPDSSTQSSSQSTDKADGGHSSNGSGTDNANGTGGVVGTDGADGDNQDTVTDNPLKIVESGWSADQQGYVHYAFALRNTSKTQQVQYPQITITGRAKDGSIVFSQTQALNMAFPNQTVYDAGQAGEGTAPATVDFVVLSPDTYNVTEAQGTATFPISGTSKIDNRDGGTTFNGEVRAVADGFKPSDGQQIKISLVLRNAQNAIIYGDIAFVDWPGNGRSTPFSITVYNLPKYVSYDLYAQIW
;
A
#
# COMPACT_ATOMS: atom_id res chain seq x y z
N MET A 1 5.11 -3.90 -37.65
CA MET A 1 3.94 -4.06 -38.51
C MET A 1 4.32 -3.57 -39.89
N ASP A 2 4.06 -4.34 -40.95
CA ASP A 2 4.25 -3.81 -42.32
C ASP A 2 3.01 -3.00 -42.77
N ASP A 3 3.16 -2.21 -43.83
CA ASP A 3 2.09 -1.32 -44.32
C ASP A 3 0.82 -2.08 -44.75
N LYS A 4 0.93 -3.32 -45.25
CA LYS A 4 -0.23 -4.13 -45.63
C LYS A 4 -0.98 -4.64 -44.42
N GLN A 5 -0.27 -5.05 -43.36
CA GLN A 5 -0.87 -5.44 -42.10
C GLN A 5 -1.59 -4.26 -41.45
N ALA A 6 -0.98 -3.07 -41.46
CA ALA A 6 -1.58 -1.86 -40.93
C ALA A 6 -2.87 -1.49 -41.67
N MET A 7 -2.85 -1.50 -43.00
CA MET A 7 -4.04 -1.24 -43.83
C MET A 7 -5.15 -2.26 -43.60
N HIS A 8 -4.80 -3.54 -43.43
CA HIS A 8 -5.79 -4.57 -43.12
C HIS A 8 -6.43 -4.37 -41.74
N ALA A 9 -5.65 -4.07 -40.71
CA ALA A 9 -6.18 -3.81 -39.37
C ALA A 9 -7.03 -2.54 -39.31
N MET A 10 -6.67 -1.48 -40.06
CA MET A 10 -7.49 -0.28 -40.20
C MET A 10 -8.82 -0.60 -40.90
N SER A 11 -8.80 -1.44 -41.95
CA SER A 11 -10.04 -1.90 -42.61
C SER A 11 -10.96 -2.68 -41.66
N ILE A 12 -10.40 -3.46 -40.72
CA ILE A 12 -11.19 -4.14 -39.68
C ILE A 12 -11.76 -3.11 -38.70
N ASP A 13 -10.94 -2.15 -38.24
CA ASP A 13 -11.36 -1.13 -37.28
C ASP A 13 -12.48 -0.24 -37.82
N ASP A 14 -12.43 0.10 -39.11
CA ASP A 14 -13.42 0.90 -39.83
C ASP A 14 -14.74 0.16 -40.07
N ALA A 15 -14.73 -1.18 -40.08
CA ALA A 15 -15.95 -1.98 -40.23
C ALA A 15 -16.87 -1.93 -39.00
N TYR A 16 -16.32 -1.61 -37.82
CA TYR A 16 -17.10 -1.45 -36.60
C TYR A 16 -17.69 -0.04 -36.49
N HIS A 17 -19.01 0.03 -36.37
CA HIS A 17 -19.73 1.26 -36.09
C HIS A 17 -19.77 1.53 -34.58
N VAL A 18 -19.36 2.73 -34.15
CA VAL A 18 -19.41 3.13 -32.74
C VAL A 18 -20.81 3.63 -32.38
N GLU A 19 -21.50 2.91 -31.51
CA GLU A 19 -22.81 3.31 -30.99
C GLU A 19 -22.67 4.30 -29.83
N ARG A 20 -21.73 4.01 -28.92
CA ARG A 20 -21.48 4.83 -27.72
C ARG A 20 -20.07 4.62 -27.18
N THR A 21 -19.38 5.70 -26.80
CA THR A 21 -18.17 5.57 -25.99
C THR A 21 -18.53 5.32 -24.53
N LEU A 22 -18.07 4.20 -23.96
CA LEU A 22 -18.32 3.81 -22.57
C LEU A 22 -17.30 4.44 -21.61
N ALA A 23 -16.03 4.50 -22.02
CA ALA A 23 -14.96 5.11 -21.23
C ALA A 23 -13.81 5.62 -22.12
N ARG A 24 -13.08 6.63 -21.64
CA ARG A 24 -11.88 7.18 -22.30
C ARG A 24 -10.89 7.68 -21.25
N GLY A 25 -9.63 7.29 -21.37
CA GLY A 25 -8.57 7.72 -20.45
C GLY A 25 -7.16 7.31 -20.90
N PRO A 26 -6.16 7.45 -20.03
CA PRO A 26 -4.76 7.10 -20.31
C PRO A 26 -4.56 5.62 -20.69
N SER A 27 -5.42 4.74 -20.18
CA SER A 27 -5.42 3.29 -20.46
C SER A 27 -6.08 2.93 -21.80
N GLY A 28 -6.66 3.90 -22.52
CA GLY A 28 -7.29 3.68 -23.82
C GLY A 28 -8.73 4.17 -23.90
N VAL A 29 -9.46 3.64 -24.88
CA VAL A 29 -10.88 3.94 -25.13
C VAL A 29 -11.67 2.64 -25.12
N THR A 30 -12.81 2.63 -24.45
CA THR A 30 -13.78 1.53 -24.46
C THR A 30 -15.07 2.01 -25.11
N GLU A 31 -15.55 1.28 -26.11
CA GLU A 31 -16.67 1.66 -26.97
C GLU A 31 -17.66 0.50 -27.07
N LEU A 32 -18.94 0.82 -27.13
CA LEU A 32 -19.98 -0.08 -27.58
C LEU A 32 -20.06 0.04 -29.11
N VAL A 33 -19.92 -1.08 -29.81
CA VAL A 33 -19.84 -1.13 -31.27
C VAL A 33 -20.74 -2.20 -31.87
N SER A 34 -21.11 -2.04 -33.13
CA SER A 34 -21.77 -3.06 -33.94
C SER A 34 -21.07 -3.23 -35.29
N ILE A 35 -21.26 -4.37 -35.93
CA ILE A 35 -20.68 -4.69 -37.25
C ILE A 35 -21.72 -5.41 -38.10
N ASP A 36 -22.03 -4.86 -39.28
CA ASP A 36 -23.00 -5.41 -40.24
C ASP A 36 -24.37 -5.79 -39.63
N GLY A 37 -24.85 -5.00 -38.65
CA GLY A 37 -26.11 -5.26 -37.95
C GLY A 37 -26.03 -6.33 -36.84
N ASN A 38 -24.84 -6.89 -36.59
CA ASN A 38 -24.56 -7.76 -35.45
C ASN A 38 -23.98 -6.96 -34.28
N GLY A 39 -24.29 -7.39 -33.06
CA GLY A 39 -23.87 -6.75 -31.82
C GLY A 39 -25.05 -6.54 -30.85
N PRO A 40 -24.88 -5.68 -29.84
CA PRO A 40 -23.69 -4.86 -29.60
C PRO A 40 -22.50 -5.67 -29.05
N PHE A 41 -21.30 -5.15 -29.27
CA PHE A 41 -20.02 -5.64 -28.73
C PHE A 41 -19.31 -4.53 -27.95
N VAL A 42 -18.37 -4.91 -27.10
CA VAL A 42 -17.45 -3.98 -26.46
C VAL A 42 -16.11 -4.02 -27.17
N ARG A 43 -15.66 -2.87 -27.67
CA ARG A 43 -14.33 -2.67 -28.26
C ARG A 43 -13.45 -1.86 -27.32
N LYS A 44 -12.30 -2.39 -26.92
CA LYS A 44 -11.30 -1.68 -26.11
C LYS A 44 -10.03 -1.46 -26.92
N LYS A 45 -9.66 -0.18 -27.11
CA LYS A 45 -8.46 0.28 -27.83
C LYS A 45 -7.39 0.71 -26.83
N ILE A 46 -6.46 -0.18 -26.53
CA ILE A 46 -5.42 -0.04 -25.50
C ILE A 46 -4.14 0.47 -26.15
N PRO A 47 -3.44 1.48 -25.62
CA PRO A 47 -2.11 1.85 -26.10
C PRO A 47 -1.17 0.63 -26.11
N SER A 48 -0.47 0.40 -27.22
CA SER A 48 0.36 -0.80 -27.43
C SER A 48 1.36 -1.12 -26.31
N PRO A 49 2.00 -0.11 -25.65
CA PRO A 49 2.88 -0.36 -24.49
C PRO A 49 2.16 -0.93 -23.26
N LEU A 50 0.86 -0.68 -23.11
CA LEU A 50 0.05 -1.13 -21.98
C LEU A 50 -0.69 -2.45 -22.27
N ALA A 51 -0.59 -2.96 -23.49
CA ALA A 51 -1.37 -4.09 -23.95
C ALA A 51 -0.80 -5.43 -23.46
N GLN A 52 -1.52 -6.06 -22.54
CA GLN A 52 -1.22 -7.39 -22.01
C GLN A 52 -1.74 -8.52 -22.94
N ARG A 53 -1.12 -8.66 -24.11
CA ARG A 53 -1.56 -9.57 -25.19
C ARG A 53 -1.77 -11.02 -24.76
N ASN A 54 -0.90 -11.52 -23.88
CA ASN A 54 -0.97 -12.88 -23.33
C ASN A 54 -2.23 -13.11 -22.48
N VAL A 55 -2.70 -12.09 -21.74
CA VAL A 55 -3.94 -12.16 -20.95
C VAL A 55 -5.14 -12.29 -21.88
N TRP A 56 -5.21 -11.48 -22.94
CA TRP A 56 -6.30 -11.52 -23.92
C TRP A 56 -6.31 -12.82 -24.73
N ALA A 57 -5.13 -13.36 -25.05
CA ALA A 57 -5.02 -14.67 -25.68
C ALA A 57 -5.53 -15.79 -24.75
N ALA A 58 -5.19 -15.75 -23.46
CA ALA A 58 -5.69 -16.70 -22.48
C ALA A 58 -7.22 -16.58 -22.27
N LEU A 59 -7.75 -15.35 -22.24
CA LEU A 59 -9.20 -15.12 -22.17
C LEU A 59 -9.93 -15.68 -23.39
N SER A 60 -9.33 -15.57 -24.59
CA SER A 60 -9.90 -16.13 -25.83
C SER A 60 -9.99 -17.67 -25.80
N ALA A 61 -9.20 -18.33 -24.95
CA ALA A 61 -9.26 -19.78 -24.75
C ALA A 61 -10.29 -20.21 -23.68
N CYS A 62 -10.81 -19.27 -22.89
CA CYS A 62 -11.83 -19.55 -21.89
C CYS A 62 -13.20 -19.83 -22.54
N GLN A 63 -13.96 -20.74 -21.95
CA GLN A 63 -15.28 -21.19 -22.36
C GLN A 63 -16.37 -20.88 -21.33
N SER A 64 -16.03 -20.31 -20.16
CA SER A 64 -17.01 -19.93 -19.15
C SER A 64 -18.07 -19.01 -19.73
N ASN A 65 -19.35 -19.33 -19.50
CA ASN A 65 -20.46 -18.42 -19.75
C ASN A 65 -20.48 -17.22 -18.80
N ARG A 66 -19.52 -17.12 -17.86
CA ARG A 66 -19.37 -16.03 -16.88
C ARG A 66 -18.27 -15.05 -17.25
N LEU A 67 -17.61 -15.27 -18.39
CA LEU A 67 -16.59 -14.41 -18.97
C LEU A 67 -17.06 -13.96 -20.36
N PRO A 68 -16.79 -12.71 -20.78
CA PRO A 68 -17.13 -12.26 -22.12
C PRO A 68 -16.27 -13.00 -23.14
N ARG A 69 -16.90 -13.51 -24.20
CA ARG A 69 -16.18 -14.17 -25.29
C ARG A 69 -15.44 -13.14 -26.13
N VAL A 70 -14.18 -13.40 -26.41
CA VAL A 70 -13.38 -12.59 -27.33
C VAL A 70 -13.79 -12.92 -28.77
N GLU A 71 -14.28 -11.92 -29.49
CA GLU A 71 -14.67 -12.03 -30.89
C GLU A 71 -13.47 -11.78 -31.81
N ALA A 72 -12.66 -10.76 -31.50
CA ALA A 72 -11.51 -10.41 -32.31
C ALA A 72 -10.41 -9.69 -31.51
N THR A 73 -9.16 -9.87 -31.95
CA THR A 73 -8.01 -9.04 -31.57
C THR A 73 -7.30 -8.56 -32.82
N TYR A 74 -6.87 -7.31 -32.86
CA TYR A 74 -6.05 -6.77 -33.94
C TYR A 74 -5.13 -5.65 -33.47
N GLU A 75 -4.07 -5.38 -34.23
CA GLU A 75 -3.06 -4.38 -33.93
C GLU A 75 -3.25 -3.16 -34.84
N LEU A 76 -3.33 -1.98 -34.25
CA LEU A 76 -3.15 -0.70 -34.94
C LEU A 76 -1.72 -0.19 -34.66
N PRO A 77 -1.21 0.81 -35.39
CA PRO A 77 0.18 1.27 -35.25
C PRO A 77 0.61 1.60 -33.81
N ASP A 78 -0.29 2.21 -33.01
CA ASP A 78 -0.04 2.64 -31.64
C ASP A 78 -0.92 1.92 -30.59
N ARG A 79 -1.81 1.01 -31.01
CA ARG A 79 -2.83 0.40 -30.14
C ARG A 79 -3.04 -1.08 -30.40
N PHE A 80 -3.28 -1.82 -29.33
CA PHE A 80 -3.88 -3.14 -29.38
C PHE A 80 -5.39 -3.01 -29.20
N VAL A 81 -6.16 -3.66 -30.07
CA VAL A 81 -7.62 -3.63 -30.02
C VAL A 81 -8.17 -5.02 -29.74
N ILE A 82 -9.12 -5.07 -28.81
CA ILE A 82 -9.88 -6.27 -28.45
C ILE A 82 -11.38 -5.96 -28.63
N VAL A 83 -12.11 -6.88 -29.23
CA VAL A 83 -13.57 -6.86 -29.34
C VAL A 83 -14.11 -8.11 -28.66
N TYR A 84 -15.07 -7.95 -27.76
CA TYR A 84 -15.70 -9.03 -27.01
C TYR A 84 -17.20 -8.76 -26.79
N ASP A 85 -17.93 -9.79 -26.39
CA ASP A 85 -19.37 -9.72 -26.18
C ASP A 85 -19.76 -8.61 -25.18
N TYR A 86 -20.81 -7.86 -25.51
CA TYR A 86 -21.47 -6.98 -24.56
C TYR A 86 -22.40 -7.80 -23.66
N VAL A 87 -22.26 -7.64 -22.33
CA VAL A 87 -23.14 -8.29 -21.36
C VAL A 87 -24.29 -7.33 -21.00
N PRO A 88 -25.55 -7.64 -21.36
CA PRO A 88 -26.69 -6.77 -21.08
C PRO A 88 -27.16 -6.92 -19.63
N GLY A 89 -26.80 -5.97 -18.78
CA GLY A 89 -27.21 -5.95 -17.38
C GLY A 89 -26.70 -4.71 -16.63
N SER A 90 -26.96 -4.68 -15.32
CA SER A 90 -26.46 -3.63 -14.42
C SER A 90 -25.24 -4.12 -13.67
N THR A 91 -24.31 -3.22 -13.35
CA THR A 91 -23.17 -3.60 -12.50
C THR A 91 -23.62 -3.87 -11.06
N LEU A 92 -22.89 -4.69 -10.32
CA LEU A 92 -23.16 -4.88 -8.88
C LEU A 92 -23.08 -3.55 -8.11
N ALA A 93 -22.22 -2.61 -8.55
CA ALA A 93 -22.18 -1.26 -7.98
C ALA A 93 -23.53 -0.53 -8.13
N GLN A 94 -24.09 -0.51 -9.33
CA GLN A 94 -25.39 0.12 -9.60
C GLN A 94 -26.52 -0.55 -8.83
N ILE A 95 -26.53 -1.89 -8.80
CA ILE A 95 -27.56 -2.64 -8.07
C ILE A 95 -27.51 -2.32 -6.58
N ALA A 96 -26.32 -2.20 -5.99
CA ALA A 96 -26.17 -1.85 -4.58
C ALA A 96 -26.52 -0.38 -4.30
N GLU A 97 -26.23 0.54 -5.21
CA GLU A 97 -26.67 1.95 -5.11
C GLU A 97 -28.20 2.07 -5.14
N GLU A 98 -28.88 1.30 -5.99
CA GLU A 98 -30.34 1.34 -6.14
C GLU A 98 -31.07 0.58 -5.03
N ASN A 99 -30.59 -0.60 -4.65
CA ASN A 99 -31.32 -1.54 -3.79
C ASN A 99 -30.69 -1.72 -2.40
N GLY A 100 -29.50 -1.16 -2.15
CA GLY A 100 -28.72 -1.41 -0.95
C GLY A 100 -28.15 -2.83 -0.93
N ARG A 101 -28.13 -3.45 0.26
CA ARG A 101 -27.58 -4.79 0.44
C ARG A 101 -28.44 -5.87 -0.21
N LEU A 102 -27.78 -6.92 -0.70
CA LEU A 102 -28.42 -8.11 -1.24
C LEU A 102 -28.78 -9.10 -0.13
N ALA A 103 -29.83 -9.89 -0.39
CA ALA A 103 -30.18 -11.01 0.48
C ALA A 103 -29.05 -12.07 0.47
N PRO A 104 -28.73 -12.73 1.60
CA PRO A 104 -27.59 -13.63 1.67
C PRO A 104 -27.59 -14.77 0.65
N ASN A 105 -28.75 -15.34 0.35
CA ASN A 105 -28.89 -16.38 -0.67
C ASN A 105 -28.57 -15.87 -2.08
N VAL A 106 -28.95 -14.62 -2.40
CA VAL A 106 -28.65 -13.99 -3.69
C VAL A 106 -27.16 -13.70 -3.78
N ALA A 107 -26.57 -13.11 -2.74
CA ALA A 107 -25.13 -12.82 -2.70
C ALA A 107 -24.27 -14.10 -2.86
N VAL A 108 -24.67 -15.20 -2.21
CA VAL A 108 -23.98 -16.50 -2.36
C VAL A 108 -24.12 -17.08 -3.77
N GLN A 109 -25.28 -16.93 -4.42
CA GLN A 109 -25.45 -17.38 -5.82
C GLN A 109 -24.58 -16.58 -6.79
N LEU A 110 -24.56 -15.25 -6.65
CA LEU A 110 -23.77 -14.38 -7.53
C LEU A 110 -22.28 -14.59 -7.32
N ILE A 111 -21.80 -14.67 -6.07
CA ILE A 111 -20.37 -14.91 -5.82
C ILE A 111 -19.92 -16.28 -6.35
N ASP A 112 -20.78 -17.31 -6.30
CA ASP A 112 -20.44 -18.64 -6.83
C ASP A 112 -20.27 -18.61 -8.36
N GLN A 113 -21.09 -17.84 -9.08
CA GLN A 113 -20.96 -17.61 -10.52
C GLN A 113 -19.68 -16.83 -10.86
N ILE A 114 -19.29 -15.84 -10.04
CA ILE A 114 -18.01 -15.17 -10.21
C ILE A 114 -16.85 -16.10 -9.88
N CYS A 115 -16.98 -16.99 -8.90
CA CYS A 115 -15.98 -18.02 -8.64
C CYS A 115 -15.80 -18.98 -9.83
N GLU A 116 -16.86 -19.30 -10.58
CA GLU A 116 -16.76 -20.07 -11.83
C GLU A 116 -15.87 -19.36 -12.86
N ALA A 117 -16.10 -18.06 -13.09
CA ALA A 117 -15.29 -17.23 -13.99
C ALA A 117 -13.80 -17.21 -13.57
N VAL A 118 -13.55 -16.89 -12.29
CA VAL A 118 -12.19 -16.74 -11.76
C VAL A 118 -11.45 -18.08 -11.75
N GLN A 119 -12.13 -19.18 -11.43
CA GLN A 119 -11.55 -20.52 -11.46
C GLN A 119 -11.03 -20.87 -12.85
N GLU A 120 -11.76 -20.54 -13.90
CA GLU A 120 -11.31 -20.80 -15.27
C GLU A 120 -10.14 -19.89 -15.69
N LEU A 121 -10.16 -18.62 -15.30
CA LEU A 121 -9.00 -17.72 -15.50
C LEU A 121 -7.75 -18.33 -14.86
N HIS A 122 -7.85 -18.79 -13.61
CA HIS A 122 -6.74 -19.38 -12.87
C HIS A 122 -6.19 -20.66 -13.52
N GLN A 123 -7.06 -21.46 -14.17
CA GLN A 123 -6.66 -22.64 -14.93
C GLN A 123 -5.83 -22.29 -16.17
N HIS A 124 -6.16 -21.16 -16.81
CA HIS A 124 -5.38 -20.58 -17.91
C HIS A 124 -4.20 -19.72 -17.41
N GLY A 125 -3.92 -19.75 -16.11
CA GLY A 125 -2.85 -19.01 -15.49
C GLY A 125 -3.10 -17.50 -15.41
N VAL A 126 -4.31 -16.99 -15.64
CA VAL A 126 -4.64 -15.57 -15.49
C VAL A 126 -5.06 -15.29 -14.05
N ILE A 127 -4.54 -14.21 -13.44
CA ILE A 127 -4.99 -13.64 -12.17
C ILE A 127 -5.66 -12.31 -12.50
N HIS A 128 -6.89 -12.09 -12.04
CA HIS A 128 -7.70 -10.94 -12.44
C HIS A 128 -7.25 -9.62 -11.80
N ARG A 129 -6.97 -9.63 -10.48
CA ARG A 129 -6.43 -8.50 -9.69
C ARG A 129 -7.35 -7.28 -9.52
N ASP A 130 -8.56 -7.31 -10.06
CA ASP A 130 -9.50 -6.17 -10.01
C ASP A 130 -10.95 -6.61 -9.87
N ILE A 131 -11.20 -7.61 -9.04
CA ILE A 131 -12.56 -8.09 -8.80
C ILE A 131 -13.24 -7.05 -7.89
N THR A 132 -14.16 -6.28 -8.48
CA THR A 132 -14.88 -5.18 -7.82
C THR A 132 -16.35 -5.16 -8.25
N PRO A 133 -17.23 -4.44 -7.53
CA PRO A 133 -18.63 -4.31 -7.92
C PRO A 133 -18.86 -3.67 -9.30
N ALA A 134 -17.94 -2.80 -9.75
CA ALA A 134 -18.02 -2.18 -11.07
C ALA A 134 -17.68 -3.16 -12.20
N ASN A 135 -16.87 -4.18 -11.91
CA ASN A 135 -16.40 -5.18 -12.85
C ASN A 135 -17.26 -6.46 -12.85
N VAL A 136 -18.41 -6.45 -12.19
CA VAL A 136 -19.37 -7.55 -12.22
C VAL A 136 -20.71 -7.05 -12.75
N ILE A 137 -21.15 -7.59 -13.87
CA ILE A 137 -22.48 -7.31 -14.43
C ILE A 137 -23.43 -8.44 -14.04
N VAL A 138 -24.60 -8.10 -13.51
CA VAL A 138 -25.70 -9.05 -13.29
C VAL A 138 -26.67 -8.91 -14.47
N ALA A 139 -26.65 -9.92 -15.32
CA ALA A 139 -27.54 -10.07 -16.47
C ALA A 139 -28.67 -11.07 -16.15
N GLN A 140 -29.57 -11.29 -17.12
CA GLN A 140 -30.71 -12.19 -16.96
C GLN A 140 -30.29 -13.64 -16.65
N ASP A 141 -29.14 -14.08 -17.15
CA ASP A 141 -28.60 -15.43 -17.00
C ASP A 141 -27.60 -15.59 -15.84
N GLY A 142 -27.29 -14.49 -15.12
CA GLY A 142 -26.45 -14.49 -13.91
C GLY A 142 -25.38 -13.39 -13.89
N ALA A 143 -24.43 -13.54 -12.98
CA ALA A 143 -23.30 -12.64 -12.79
C ALA A 143 -22.16 -12.97 -13.76
N HIS A 144 -21.61 -11.94 -14.39
CA HIS A 144 -20.51 -12.02 -15.34
C HIS A 144 -19.36 -11.13 -14.87
N LEU A 145 -18.14 -11.66 -14.93
CA LEU A 145 -16.93 -10.91 -14.61
C LEU A 145 -16.41 -10.23 -15.88
N ILE A 146 -16.19 -8.92 -15.80
CA ILE A 146 -15.74 -8.08 -16.92
C ILE A 146 -14.48 -7.29 -16.54
N ASP A 147 -13.87 -6.67 -17.55
CA ASP A 147 -12.67 -5.83 -17.49
C ASP A 147 -11.39 -6.47 -16.92
N PHE A 148 -10.50 -6.84 -17.85
CA PHE A 148 -9.21 -7.49 -17.56
C PHE A 148 -8.02 -6.51 -17.66
N GLY A 149 -8.27 -5.20 -17.54
CA GLY A 149 -7.27 -4.15 -17.79
C GLY A 149 -5.98 -4.28 -16.98
N ILE A 150 -6.03 -4.88 -15.79
CA ILE A 150 -4.88 -5.07 -14.89
C ILE A 150 -4.58 -6.54 -14.55
N ALA A 151 -5.28 -7.47 -15.21
CA ALA A 151 -5.08 -8.91 -15.05
C ALA A 151 -3.68 -9.32 -15.53
N ARG A 152 -3.13 -10.44 -15.05
CA ARG A 152 -1.76 -10.91 -15.38
C ARG A 152 -1.68 -12.43 -15.51
N ILE A 153 -0.71 -12.93 -16.28
CA ILE A 153 -0.36 -14.36 -16.32
C ILE A 153 0.54 -14.73 -15.12
N ARG A 154 0.24 -15.87 -14.48
CA ARG A 154 0.96 -16.52 -13.39
C ARG A 154 2.33 -16.93 -13.90
N SER A 155 3.38 -16.21 -13.51
CA SER A 155 4.74 -16.53 -13.93
C SER A 155 5.31 -17.73 -13.15
N GLU A 156 5.62 -18.81 -13.87
CA GLU A 156 6.63 -19.80 -13.49
C GLU A 156 8.01 -19.23 -13.84
N ALA A 157 8.88 -19.10 -12.85
CA ALA A 157 10.33 -18.85 -12.95
C ALA A 157 10.83 -18.13 -14.22
N SER A 158 10.74 -16.80 -14.28
CA SER A 158 11.79 -15.88 -14.81
C SER A 158 11.25 -14.47 -15.04
N ASN A 159 12.16 -13.50 -14.89
CA ASN A 159 12.06 -12.07 -15.17
C ASN A 159 11.23 -11.19 -14.23
N ARG A 160 11.98 -10.55 -13.33
CA ARG A 160 11.76 -9.21 -12.77
C ARG A 160 11.49 -8.18 -13.88
N SER A 161 10.27 -8.15 -14.41
CA SER A 161 9.82 -7.06 -15.28
C SER A 161 8.80 -6.21 -14.52
N ARG A 162 9.22 -4.97 -14.30
CA ARG A 162 8.53 -3.79 -13.80
C ARG A 162 7.01 -3.79 -14.02
N ASP A 163 6.26 -3.55 -12.95
CA ASP A 163 5.13 -2.61 -12.90
C ASP A 163 4.47 -2.77 -11.52
N THR A 164 4.76 -1.84 -10.64
CA THR A 164 4.05 -1.60 -9.38
C THR A 164 3.52 -0.18 -9.39
N THR A 165 2.70 0.13 -10.39
CA THR A 165 1.61 1.06 -10.15
C THR A 165 0.74 0.39 -9.07
N ALA A 166 0.24 1.15 -8.10
CA ALA A 166 -0.76 0.65 -7.15
C ALA A 166 -2.01 0.25 -7.95
N LEU A 167 -2.12 -1.05 -8.28
CA LEU A 167 -3.13 -1.58 -9.20
C LEU A 167 -4.20 -2.29 -8.38
N GLY A 168 -5.34 -1.62 -8.23
CA GLY A 168 -6.59 -2.15 -7.67
C GLY A 168 -7.44 -1.06 -7.02
N THR A 169 -8.76 -1.25 -7.04
CA THR A 169 -9.69 -0.33 -6.36
C THR A 169 -9.54 -0.43 -4.84
N TYR A 170 -9.43 0.71 -4.16
CA TYR A 170 -9.24 0.82 -2.71
C TYR A 170 -10.31 0.01 -1.96
N GLY A 171 -9.89 -0.79 -0.96
CA GLY A 171 -10.77 -1.67 -0.17
C GLY A 171 -11.01 -3.08 -0.74
N PHE A 172 -10.85 -3.32 -2.05
CA PHE A 172 -11.01 -4.65 -2.68
C PHE A 172 -9.68 -5.34 -3.01
N ALA A 173 -8.63 -4.56 -3.27
CA ALA A 173 -7.32 -5.10 -3.56
C ALA A 173 -6.72 -5.78 -2.32
N SER A 174 -6.07 -6.92 -2.55
CA SER A 174 -5.36 -7.65 -1.50
C SER A 174 -4.13 -6.88 -1.00
N PRO A 175 -3.72 -7.04 0.27
CA PRO A 175 -2.52 -6.39 0.81
C PRO A 175 -1.31 -6.54 -0.11
N GLU A 176 -1.06 -7.74 -0.63
CA GLU A 176 0.08 -8.00 -1.51
C GLU A 176 0.07 -7.20 -2.83
N GLN A 177 -1.08 -6.73 -3.31
CA GLN A 177 -1.14 -5.83 -4.47
C GLN A 177 -0.58 -4.44 -4.20
N TYR A 178 -0.46 -4.06 -2.93
CA TYR A 178 0.22 -2.85 -2.48
C TYR A 178 1.72 -3.07 -2.20
N GLY A 179 2.26 -4.24 -2.57
CA GLY A 179 3.69 -4.55 -2.48
C GLY A 179 4.09 -5.42 -1.28
N PHE A 180 3.14 -5.91 -0.48
CA PHE A 180 3.46 -6.71 0.71
C PHE A 180 3.96 -8.13 0.39
N ALA A 181 3.55 -8.73 -0.75
CA ALA A 181 4.01 -10.04 -1.22
C ALA A 181 3.78 -10.20 -2.75
N LYS A 182 4.13 -11.36 -3.34
CA LYS A 182 3.81 -11.64 -4.75
C LYS A 182 2.31 -11.91 -4.90
N THR A 183 1.66 -11.20 -5.83
CA THR A 183 0.26 -11.48 -6.22
C THR A 183 0.14 -12.85 -6.87
N ASP A 184 -0.84 -13.64 -6.43
CA ASP A 184 -1.20 -14.93 -7.01
C ASP A 184 -2.72 -15.15 -6.96
N ALA A 185 -3.18 -16.39 -7.18
CA ALA A 185 -4.61 -16.75 -7.13
C ALA A 185 -5.31 -16.33 -5.81
N ARG A 186 -4.56 -16.25 -4.70
CA ARG A 186 -5.08 -15.89 -3.36
C ARG A 186 -5.37 -14.40 -3.23
N SER A 187 -4.84 -13.58 -4.15
CA SER A 187 -5.18 -12.18 -4.28
C SER A 187 -6.62 -12.01 -4.79
N ASP A 188 -7.01 -12.81 -5.80
CA ASP A 188 -8.40 -12.82 -6.28
C ASP A 188 -9.36 -13.39 -5.22
N VAL A 189 -8.92 -14.38 -4.42
CA VAL A 189 -9.71 -14.91 -3.28
C VAL A 189 -10.02 -13.82 -2.25
N PHE A 190 -9.05 -12.97 -1.93
CA PHE A 190 -9.28 -11.83 -1.04
C PHE A 190 -10.33 -10.88 -1.62
N SER A 191 -10.22 -10.53 -2.91
CA SER A 191 -11.18 -9.65 -3.57
C SER A 191 -12.58 -10.27 -3.66
N LEU A 192 -12.71 -11.59 -3.85
CA LEU A 192 -13.98 -12.32 -3.76
C LEU A 192 -14.59 -12.22 -2.35
N GLY A 193 -13.77 -12.32 -1.30
CA GLY A 193 -14.20 -12.12 0.09
C GLY A 193 -14.74 -10.71 0.33
N ARG A 194 -14.03 -9.68 -0.14
CA ARG A 194 -14.46 -8.28 -0.07
C ARG A 194 -15.73 -8.02 -0.89
N LEU A 195 -15.86 -8.62 -2.07
CA LEU A 195 -17.05 -8.52 -2.91
C LEU A 195 -18.28 -9.15 -2.24
N LEU A 196 -18.11 -10.32 -1.59
CA LEU A 196 -19.19 -10.93 -0.80
C LEU A 196 -19.59 -10.05 0.39
N GLY A 197 -18.61 -9.47 1.09
CA GLY A 197 -18.86 -8.51 2.16
C GLY A 197 -19.67 -7.31 1.68
N PHE A 198 -19.23 -6.67 0.59
CA PHE A 198 -19.95 -5.57 -0.06
C PHE A 198 -21.40 -5.94 -0.40
N MET A 199 -21.64 -7.09 -1.02
CA MET A 199 -23.01 -7.51 -1.38
C MET A 199 -23.90 -7.67 -0.14
N LEU A 200 -23.36 -8.16 0.98
CA LEU A 200 -24.14 -8.41 2.20
C LEU A 200 -24.35 -7.17 3.06
N THR A 201 -23.44 -6.21 3.01
CA THR A 201 -23.52 -4.96 3.79
C THR A 201 -24.14 -3.81 3.01
N GLY A 202 -24.01 -3.82 1.68
CA GLY A 202 -24.40 -2.73 0.80
C GLY A 202 -23.46 -1.51 0.87
N VAL A 203 -22.32 -1.63 1.56
CA VAL A 203 -21.35 -0.53 1.73
C VAL A 203 -19.96 -0.99 1.31
N TYR A 204 -19.18 -0.06 0.79
CA TYR A 204 -17.81 -0.32 0.34
C TYR A 204 -16.88 -0.69 1.53
N PRO A 205 -15.86 -1.54 1.32
CA PRO A 205 -14.96 -1.98 2.38
C PRO A 205 -14.16 -0.89 3.11
N ASP A 206 -14.03 0.29 2.51
CA ASP A 206 -13.35 1.47 3.04
C ASP A 206 -14.30 2.42 3.80
N ALA A 207 -15.62 2.18 3.74
CA ALA A 207 -16.58 2.95 4.50
C ALA A 207 -16.36 2.75 6.02
N SER A 208 -16.47 3.84 6.77
CA SER A 208 -16.22 3.83 8.23
C SER A 208 -17.18 2.95 9.03
N ASP A 209 -18.37 2.67 8.48
CA ASP A 209 -19.36 1.77 9.09
C ASP A 209 -19.31 0.33 8.54
N TYR A 210 -18.38 -0.01 7.63
CA TYR A 210 -18.30 -1.34 7.02
C TYR A 210 -18.17 -2.47 8.05
N GLU A 211 -17.22 -2.36 8.98
CA GLU A 211 -17.00 -3.40 10.02
C GLU A 211 -18.20 -3.53 10.96
N GLN A 212 -18.89 -2.42 11.26
CA GLN A 212 -20.12 -2.44 12.05
C GLN A 212 -21.25 -3.17 11.31
N ARG A 213 -21.42 -2.91 10.02
CA ARG A 213 -22.42 -3.57 9.16
C ARG A 213 -22.11 -5.05 8.96
N LEU A 214 -20.83 -5.38 8.80
CA LEU A 214 -20.38 -6.76 8.66
C LEU A 214 -20.66 -7.56 9.94
N ALA A 215 -20.54 -6.93 11.11
CA ALA A 215 -20.82 -7.56 12.40
C ALA A 215 -22.32 -7.74 12.72
N ASP A 216 -23.23 -7.16 11.93
CA ASP A 216 -24.67 -7.32 12.12
C ASP A 216 -25.14 -8.71 11.65
N ASP A 217 -25.37 -9.63 12.58
CA ASP A 217 -25.80 -11.00 12.28
C ASP A 217 -27.17 -11.09 11.58
N ALA A 218 -28.02 -10.05 11.67
CA ALA A 218 -29.26 -9.98 10.89
C ALA A 218 -29.01 -9.64 9.43
N ALA A 219 -27.90 -8.97 9.13
CA ALA A 219 -27.50 -8.64 7.78
C ALA A 219 -26.56 -9.67 7.15
N VAL A 220 -25.56 -10.08 7.93
CA VAL A 220 -24.48 -10.97 7.53
C VAL A 220 -24.50 -12.18 8.47
N PRO A 221 -25.09 -13.31 8.06
CA PRO A 221 -25.09 -14.52 8.88
C PRO A 221 -23.68 -14.86 9.36
N ALA A 222 -23.53 -15.20 10.65
CA ALA A 222 -22.21 -15.43 11.28
C ALA A 222 -21.29 -16.38 10.50
N ARG A 223 -21.87 -17.37 9.81
CA ARG A 223 -21.14 -18.27 8.90
C ARG A 223 -20.52 -17.53 7.71
N LEU A 224 -21.29 -16.70 7.00
CA LEU A 224 -20.79 -15.94 5.86
C LEU A 224 -19.75 -14.92 6.31
N ARG A 225 -19.95 -14.31 7.49
CA ARG A 225 -18.92 -13.46 8.13
C ARG A 225 -17.62 -14.22 8.39
N ALA A 226 -17.70 -15.48 8.86
CA ALA A 226 -16.51 -16.32 9.04
C ALA A 226 -15.82 -16.66 7.71
N VAL A 227 -16.58 -16.93 6.64
CA VAL A 227 -16.03 -17.15 5.29
C VAL A 227 -15.34 -15.90 4.75
N ILE A 228 -15.95 -14.72 4.93
CA ILE A 228 -15.34 -13.43 4.56
C ILE A 228 -14.05 -13.22 5.35
N GLY A 229 -14.04 -13.44 6.66
CA GLY A 229 -12.84 -13.32 7.48
C GLY A 229 -11.71 -14.27 7.06
N TYR A 230 -12.06 -15.51 6.68
CA TYR A 230 -11.09 -16.48 6.17
C TYR A 230 -10.50 -16.05 4.81
N ALA A 231 -11.33 -15.59 3.88
CA ALA A 231 -10.89 -15.10 2.57
C ALA A 231 -10.07 -13.80 2.66
N CYS A 232 -10.42 -12.92 3.60
CA CYS A 232 -9.80 -11.61 3.79
C CYS A 232 -8.65 -11.60 4.82
N ALA A 233 -8.12 -12.76 5.20
CA ALA A 233 -6.97 -12.83 6.11
C ALA A 233 -5.78 -12.04 5.53
N PHE A 234 -5.06 -11.29 6.35
CA PHE A 234 -3.94 -10.46 5.89
C PHE A 234 -2.88 -11.29 5.17
N GLU A 235 -2.42 -12.36 5.80
CA GLU A 235 -1.46 -13.32 5.25
C GLU A 235 -2.09 -14.21 4.16
N PRO A 236 -1.55 -14.27 2.91
CA PRO A 236 -2.07 -15.15 1.86
C PRO A 236 -2.09 -16.64 2.25
N SER A 237 -1.14 -17.07 3.09
CA SER A 237 -1.08 -18.46 3.60
C SER A 237 -2.23 -18.81 4.56
N LYS A 238 -2.95 -17.81 5.08
CA LYS A 238 -4.09 -17.99 6.00
C LYS A 238 -5.45 -17.90 5.30
N ARG A 239 -5.47 -17.74 3.98
CA ARG A 239 -6.66 -17.70 3.12
C ARG A 239 -6.99 -19.10 2.56
N PRO A 240 -8.17 -19.30 1.94
CA PRO A 240 -8.31 -20.36 0.96
C PRO A 240 -7.20 -20.26 -0.09
N GLN A 241 -6.48 -21.35 -0.33
CA GLN A 241 -5.37 -21.39 -1.27
C GLN A 241 -5.84 -21.46 -2.74
N SER A 242 -7.14 -21.64 -2.97
CA SER A 242 -7.75 -21.61 -4.30
C SER A 242 -9.20 -21.11 -4.26
N VAL A 243 -9.70 -20.68 -5.41
CA VAL A 243 -11.12 -20.35 -5.59
C VAL A 243 -12.01 -21.55 -5.29
N GLN A 244 -11.57 -22.77 -5.62
CA GLN A 244 -12.31 -23.99 -5.31
C GLN A 244 -12.48 -24.19 -3.79
N GLU A 245 -11.44 -23.93 -3.00
CA GLU A 245 -11.51 -24.00 -1.54
C GLU A 245 -12.41 -22.91 -0.96
N PHE A 246 -12.37 -21.69 -1.53
CA PHE A 246 -13.31 -20.63 -1.16
C PHE A 246 -14.77 -21.02 -1.45
N ARG A 247 -15.06 -21.60 -2.63
CA ARG A 247 -16.38 -22.15 -2.98
C ARG A 247 -16.83 -23.23 -2.00
N GLN A 248 -15.93 -24.15 -1.63
CA GLN A 248 -16.24 -25.17 -0.63
C GLN A 248 -16.61 -24.56 0.72
N ALA A 249 -15.90 -23.51 1.16
CA ALA A 249 -16.23 -22.79 2.39
C ALA A 249 -17.61 -22.09 2.33
N LEU A 250 -18.02 -21.57 1.16
CA LEU A 250 -19.36 -21.00 0.97
C LEU A 250 -20.46 -22.02 1.25
N PHE A 251 -20.30 -23.28 0.79
CA PHE A 251 -21.35 -24.31 0.87
C PHE A 251 -21.20 -25.31 2.02
N SER A 252 -20.03 -25.41 2.66
CA SER A 252 -19.79 -26.34 3.77
C SER A 252 -20.61 -26.06 5.03
N GLN A 253 -21.21 -27.09 5.64
CA GLN A 253 -21.97 -26.93 6.88
C GLN A 253 -21.09 -26.67 8.12
N SER A 254 -19.79 -26.93 8.02
CA SER A 254 -18.82 -26.60 9.07
C SER A 254 -18.25 -25.20 8.86
N ASN A 255 -18.00 -24.45 9.95
CA ASN A 255 -17.25 -23.21 9.85
C ASN A 255 -15.86 -23.49 9.24
N PRO A 256 -15.33 -22.58 8.40
CA PRO A 256 -13.97 -22.70 7.89
C PRO A 256 -12.97 -22.73 9.05
N PRO A 257 -11.75 -23.26 8.84
CA PRO A 257 -10.69 -23.18 9.84
C PRO A 257 -10.50 -21.71 10.19
N ILE A 258 -11.01 -21.31 11.35
CA ILE A 258 -10.71 -19.99 11.90
C ILE A 258 -9.20 -19.99 12.06
N PRO A 259 -8.47 -18.94 11.62
CA PRO A 259 -7.10 -18.72 12.07
C PRO A 259 -7.18 -18.63 13.59
N ASN A 260 -6.93 -19.76 14.25
CA ASN A 260 -7.19 -19.86 15.66
C ASN A 260 -6.29 -18.86 16.39
N ALA A 261 -6.93 -17.91 17.07
CA ALA A 261 -6.67 -17.76 18.48
C ALA A 261 -6.84 -19.14 19.15
N SER A 262 -5.77 -19.94 19.16
CA SER A 262 -5.63 -21.18 19.94
C SER A 262 -4.52 -20.92 20.95
N SER A 263 -4.60 -21.27 22.23
CA SER A 263 -5.59 -22.02 22.98
C SER A 263 -5.34 -21.75 24.46
N ALA A 264 -6.38 -21.48 25.24
CA ALA A 264 -6.35 -21.67 26.68
C ALA A 264 -7.70 -22.21 27.13
N ASN A 265 -7.96 -23.48 26.85
CA ASN A 265 -8.78 -24.27 27.75
C ASN A 265 -7.82 -25.08 28.65
N PRO A 266 -8.01 -25.05 29.98
CA PRO A 266 -7.05 -25.56 30.93
C PRO A 266 -7.03 -27.09 30.93
N PRO A 267 -5.90 -27.72 31.30
CA PRO A 267 -5.87 -29.15 31.54
C PRO A 267 -6.82 -29.49 32.71
N SER A 268 -7.68 -30.47 32.51
CA SER A 268 -8.43 -31.10 33.60
C SER A 268 -7.43 -31.79 34.54
N THR A 269 -7.08 -31.11 35.63
CA THR A 269 -6.32 -31.69 36.73
C THR A 269 -7.24 -32.52 37.61
N ARG A 270 -6.99 -33.83 37.65
CA ARG A 270 -7.35 -34.67 38.80
C ARG A 270 -6.51 -34.20 39.99
N THR A 271 -7.17 -33.66 40.99
CA THR A 271 -6.59 -33.31 42.29
C THR A 271 -6.48 -34.55 43.16
N THR A 272 -5.32 -34.75 43.79
CA THR A 272 -5.25 -35.08 45.23
C THR A 272 -4.01 -34.47 45.87
N ASN A 273 -4.30 -33.65 46.89
CA ASN A 273 -3.54 -33.33 48.11
C ASN A 273 -2.32 -32.41 48.04
N GLY A 274 -2.51 -31.21 48.62
CA GLY A 274 -1.43 -30.32 49.00
C GLY A 274 -1.89 -28.96 49.52
N SER A 275 -2.39 -28.93 50.76
CA SER A 275 -2.55 -27.77 51.65
C SER A 275 -3.73 -26.82 51.42
N ALA A 276 -4.41 -26.59 52.54
CA ALA A 276 -5.68 -25.94 52.70
C ALA A 276 -5.56 -24.48 53.16
N SER A 277 -6.71 -23.81 53.10
CA SER A 277 -7.10 -22.58 53.82
C SER A 277 -6.58 -21.28 53.18
N ALA A 278 -7.40 -20.29 52.83
CA ALA A 278 -8.73 -19.96 53.31
C ALA A 278 -9.56 -19.31 52.19
N SER A 279 -10.62 -19.99 51.77
CA SER A 279 -11.81 -19.33 51.26
C SER A 279 -12.54 -18.68 52.44
N ARG A 280 -12.64 -17.35 52.43
CA ARG A 280 -13.82 -16.55 52.79
C ARG A 280 -13.37 -15.19 53.30
N LEU A 281 -13.55 -14.15 52.47
CA LEU A 281 -14.05 -12.84 52.90
C LEU A 281 -14.35 -12.02 51.63
N PHE A 282 -15.62 -11.57 51.52
CA PHE A 282 -16.21 -10.64 50.53
C PHE A 282 -16.32 -11.17 49.10
N ARG A 283 -17.46 -11.54 48.50
CA ARG A 283 -18.89 -11.16 48.57
C ARG A 283 -19.17 -9.65 48.64
N ARG A 284 -19.69 -9.16 47.50
CA ARG A 284 -20.36 -7.88 47.21
C ARG A 284 -19.48 -6.63 47.20
N LEU A 285 -19.26 -6.12 46.00
CA LEU A 285 -19.75 -4.80 45.55
C LEU A 285 -19.86 -4.84 44.01
N HIS A 286 -21.08 -4.99 43.50
CA HIS A 286 -21.40 -4.66 42.11
C HIS A 286 -21.47 -3.14 42.03
N LEU A 287 -20.52 -2.50 41.36
CA LEU A 287 -20.63 -1.11 40.95
C LEU A 287 -21.02 -1.07 39.47
N SER A 288 -22.21 -0.54 39.19
CA SER A 288 -22.74 -0.38 37.84
C SER A 288 -21.86 0.55 36.99
N LYS A 289 -21.72 0.25 35.68
CA LYS A 289 -20.91 0.98 34.67
C LYS A 289 -21.14 2.50 34.61
N ARG A 290 -22.20 3.04 35.23
CA ARG A 290 -22.43 4.49 35.38
C ARG A 290 -21.50 5.17 36.40
N ALA A 291 -20.93 4.43 37.36
CA ALA A 291 -19.97 4.99 38.31
C ALA A 291 -18.61 5.28 37.66
N ILE A 292 -18.15 4.43 36.74
CA ILE A 292 -16.84 4.58 36.06
C ILE A 292 -16.80 5.86 35.19
N VAL A 293 -17.93 6.22 34.58
CA VAL A 293 -18.07 7.45 33.77
C VAL A 293 -18.08 8.72 34.64
N LEU A 294 -18.65 8.65 35.86
CA LEU A 294 -18.63 9.79 36.79
C LEU A 294 -17.25 10.05 37.41
N TRP A 295 -16.43 9.00 37.64
CA TRP A 295 -15.05 9.16 38.13
C TRP A 295 -14.08 9.68 37.05
N SER A 296 -14.36 9.46 35.76
CA SER A 296 -13.55 9.99 34.66
C SER A 296 -13.83 11.48 34.38
N ILE A 297 -15.07 11.94 34.59
CA ILE A 297 -15.42 13.38 34.52
C ILE A 297 -14.82 14.15 35.72
N ALA A 298 -14.81 13.57 36.92
CA ALA A 298 -14.17 14.18 38.10
C ALA A 298 -12.64 14.28 37.97
N GLY A 299 -12.00 13.28 37.35
CA GLY A 299 -10.57 13.31 37.04
C GLY A 299 -10.19 14.37 36.00
N ALA A 300 -10.99 14.50 34.93
CA ALA A 300 -10.78 15.54 33.92
C ALA A 300 -11.00 16.97 34.47
N ALA A 301 -11.97 17.16 35.36
CA ALA A 301 -12.22 18.44 36.02
C ALA A 301 -11.06 18.85 36.96
N LEU A 302 -10.42 17.90 37.66
CA LEU A 302 -9.26 18.15 38.51
C LEU A 302 -8.00 18.54 37.70
N ILE A 303 -7.84 17.98 36.50
CA ILE A 303 -6.74 18.33 35.59
C ILE A 303 -6.95 19.73 35.00
N ILE A 304 -8.18 20.08 34.61
CA ILE A 304 -8.51 21.43 34.12
C ILE A 304 -8.35 22.47 35.24
N ALA A 305 -8.72 22.15 36.48
CA ALA A 305 -8.51 23.04 37.63
C ALA A 305 -7.02 23.24 37.95
N ALA A 306 -6.18 22.21 37.77
CA ALA A 306 -4.72 22.33 37.96
C ALA A 306 -4.07 23.20 36.86
N ILE A 307 -4.53 23.08 35.62
CA ILE A 307 -4.05 23.90 34.48
C ILE A 307 -4.49 25.37 34.66
N ALA A 308 -5.76 25.61 35.03
CA ALA A 308 -6.25 26.95 35.30
C ALA A 308 -5.55 27.59 36.51
N GLY A 309 -5.30 26.82 37.58
CA GLY A 309 -4.52 27.27 38.73
C GLY A 309 -3.06 27.62 38.38
N GLY A 310 -2.44 26.85 37.49
CA GLY A 310 -1.08 27.11 36.99
C GLY A 310 -0.98 28.38 36.14
N ILE A 311 -1.99 28.69 35.32
CA ILE A 311 -2.02 29.91 34.49
C ILE A 311 -2.21 31.16 35.34
N VAL A 312 -3.06 31.11 36.37
CA VAL A 312 -3.23 32.24 37.31
C VAL A 312 -1.97 32.47 38.15
N LEU A 313 -1.27 31.39 38.54
CA LEU A 313 0.00 31.49 39.28
C LEU A 313 1.14 32.03 38.41
N ALA A 314 1.20 31.66 37.13
CA ALA A 314 2.17 32.19 36.17
C ALA A 314 1.93 33.67 35.83
N GLY A 315 0.66 34.11 35.79
CA GLY A 315 0.29 35.52 35.63
C GLY A 315 0.71 36.41 36.81
N GLN A 316 0.77 35.88 38.03
CA GLN A 316 1.28 36.60 39.21
C GLN A 316 2.81 36.64 39.30
N LEU A 317 3.53 35.79 38.54
CA LEU A 317 4.99 35.69 38.56
C LEU A 317 5.68 36.42 37.39
N GLY A 318 4.94 37.07 36.49
CA GLY A 318 5.48 38.09 35.57
C GLY A 318 6.47 37.58 34.50
N ILE A 319 6.36 36.34 34.03
CA ILE A 319 7.28 35.77 33.02
C ILE A 319 6.59 35.67 31.65
N ILE A 320 6.35 36.80 30.98
CA ILE A 320 6.24 36.85 29.51
C ILE A 320 6.87 38.18 29.04
N GLY A 321 8.03 38.11 28.39
CA GLY A 321 8.70 39.25 27.76
C GLY A 321 8.56 39.18 26.22
N SER A 322 8.12 40.28 25.63
CA SER A 322 7.99 40.50 24.18
C SER A 322 9.32 40.88 23.54
N ALA A 323 9.60 40.39 22.33
CA ALA A 323 10.73 40.87 21.52
C ALA A 323 10.27 41.33 20.12
N THR A 324 10.59 42.59 19.83
CA THR A 324 10.39 43.36 18.59
C THR A 324 11.57 43.22 17.63
N SER A 325 11.28 43.25 16.32
CA SER A 325 12.23 43.28 15.19
C SER A 325 13.08 44.57 15.11
N PRO A 326 14.21 44.54 14.38
CA PRO A 326 14.78 45.75 13.78
C PRO A 326 14.93 45.66 12.26
N ASP A 327 14.49 46.75 11.62
CA ASP A 327 14.80 47.21 10.26
C ASP A 327 16.15 47.96 10.27
N SER A 328 16.91 47.94 9.16
CA SER A 328 17.88 49.00 8.82
C SER A 328 18.25 48.98 7.33
N SER A 329 17.88 50.06 6.67
CA SER A 329 18.26 50.53 5.34
C SER A 329 19.69 51.07 5.28
N THR A 330 20.38 50.92 4.15
CA THR A 330 21.31 51.95 3.63
C THR A 330 21.52 51.86 2.11
N GLN A 331 21.85 53.03 1.55
CA GLN A 331 21.62 53.47 0.18
C GLN A 331 22.68 53.07 -0.85
N SER A 332 22.24 53.13 -2.11
CA SER A 332 23.00 53.12 -3.37
C SER A 332 23.84 54.39 -3.58
N SER A 333 25.00 54.25 -4.22
CA SER A 333 25.44 55.19 -5.25
C SER A 333 26.46 54.57 -6.24
N SER A 334 26.33 55.06 -7.46
CA SER A 334 26.89 54.69 -8.77
C SER A 334 28.40 54.98 -8.99
N GLN A 335 29.06 54.24 -9.90
CA GLN A 335 29.64 54.81 -11.13
C GLN A 335 30.28 53.75 -12.05
N SER A 336 30.07 53.96 -13.34
CA SER A 336 30.49 53.23 -14.53
C SER A 336 31.82 53.73 -15.11
N THR A 337 32.63 52.84 -15.72
CA THR A 337 33.42 53.14 -16.95
C THR A 337 33.83 51.86 -17.69
N ASP A 338 33.73 51.96 -19.02
CA ASP A 338 34.05 50.99 -20.08
C ASP A 338 35.54 50.60 -20.24
N LYS A 339 35.80 49.42 -20.84
CA LYS A 339 36.41 49.18 -22.20
C LYS A 339 37.33 47.95 -22.29
N ALA A 340 37.04 47.13 -23.33
CA ALA A 340 37.86 46.34 -24.29
C ALA A 340 39.27 45.81 -23.86
N ASP A 341 39.79 44.66 -24.30
CA ASP A 341 39.70 43.99 -25.60
C ASP A 341 40.38 42.59 -25.54
N GLY A 342 39.97 41.70 -26.46
CA GLY A 342 40.74 40.65 -27.17
C GLY A 342 41.65 39.63 -26.45
N GLY A 343 41.53 38.35 -26.82
CA GLY A 343 42.65 37.40 -26.66
C GLY A 343 42.36 35.90 -26.76
N HIS A 344 42.23 35.42 -28.00
CA HIS A 344 42.42 34.08 -28.57
C HIS A 344 42.64 32.77 -27.73
N SER A 345 41.99 31.74 -28.29
CA SER A 345 42.10 30.28 -28.11
C SER A 345 43.51 29.69 -28.23
N SER A 346 43.78 28.59 -27.50
CA SER A 346 44.45 27.42 -28.09
C SER A 346 44.16 26.12 -27.32
N ASN A 347 43.95 25.05 -28.11
CA ASN A 347 43.79 23.65 -27.74
C ASN A 347 45.05 23.05 -27.10
N GLY A 348 44.84 22.01 -26.28
CA GLY A 348 45.90 21.09 -25.87
C GLY A 348 45.33 19.75 -25.38
N SER A 349 45.13 18.82 -26.30
CA SER A 349 44.88 17.40 -26.06
C SER A 349 46.12 16.69 -25.51
N GLY A 350 45.96 15.66 -24.68
CA GLY A 350 47.02 14.66 -24.50
C GLY A 350 46.88 13.69 -23.32
N THR A 351 46.61 12.43 -23.68
CA THR A 351 47.19 11.18 -23.15
C THR A 351 46.75 10.58 -21.80
N ASP A 352 46.05 9.45 -21.94
CA ASP A 352 46.42 8.08 -21.55
C ASP A 352 46.83 7.69 -20.11
N ASN A 353 46.09 6.66 -19.66
CA ASN A 353 46.51 5.38 -19.09
C ASN A 353 46.50 5.12 -17.56
N ALA A 354 45.90 3.95 -17.30
CA ALA A 354 46.26 2.91 -16.32
C ALA A 354 45.70 2.97 -14.88
N ASN A 355 44.82 1.99 -14.63
CA ASN A 355 44.85 0.98 -13.55
C ASN A 355 45.18 1.43 -12.11
N GLY A 356 44.20 1.26 -11.21
CA GLY A 356 44.43 1.34 -9.77
C GLY A 356 43.19 0.98 -8.94
N THR A 357 43.16 -0.25 -8.46
CA THR A 357 42.37 -0.73 -7.32
C THR A 357 42.51 0.18 -6.08
N GLY A 358 41.42 0.47 -5.38
CA GLY A 358 41.44 0.94 -3.99
C GLY A 358 40.31 1.89 -3.64
N GLY A 359 39.75 1.74 -2.43
CA GLY A 359 38.52 2.38 -1.99
C GLY A 359 38.51 3.91 -2.00
N VAL A 360 37.32 4.49 -1.93
CA VAL A 360 37.13 5.93 -1.84
C VAL A 360 36.17 6.26 -0.69
N VAL A 361 36.77 6.78 0.39
CA VAL A 361 36.17 7.81 1.25
C VAL A 361 36.16 9.11 0.44
N GLY A 362 35.07 9.86 0.53
CA GLY A 362 34.73 10.95 -0.38
C GLY A 362 35.60 12.21 -0.33
N THR A 363 35.36 13.09 -1.31
CA THR A 363 35.79 14.49 -1.31
C THR A 363 34.71 15.37 -1.94
N ASP A 364 34.39 16.46 -1.25
CA ASP A 364 33.60 17.60 -1.71
C ASP A 364 34.24 18.32 -2.91
N GLY A 365 33.42 18.94 -3.75
CA GLY A 365 33.87 19.80 -4.84
C GLY A 365 32.73 20.44 -5.66
N ALA A 366 32.32 21.64 -5.23
CA ALA A 366 31.92 22.83 -5.98
C ALA A 366 30.93 22.75 -7.18
N ASP A 367 29.83 23.50 -7.02
CA ASP A 367 29.10 24.32 -8.00
C ASP A 367 29.27 24.01 -9.49
N GLY A 368 28.28 23.31 -10.03
CA GLY A 368 27.89 23.37 -11.44
C GLY A 368 26.37 23.33 -11.52
N ASP A 369 25.78 24.31 -12.20
CA ASP A 369 24.38 24.33 -12.63
C ASP A 369 24.08 23.05 -13.43
N ASN A 370 23.65 21.99 -12.75
CA ASN A 370 23.17 20.78 -13.39
C ASN A 370 21.65 20.79 -13.30
N GLN A 371 21.03 21.14 -14.42
CA GLN A 371 19.64 20.81 -14.72
C GLN A 371 19.43 19.32 -14.38
N ASP A 372 18.43 19.02 -13.55
CA ASP A 372 18.01 17.65 -13.24
C ASP A 372 17.61 16.97 -14.57
N THR A 373 18.53 16.18 -15.15
CA THR A 373 18.26 15.41 -16.37
C THR A 373 17.53 14.14 -15.99
N VAL A 374 16.43 13.84 -16.70
CA VAL A 374 15.45 12.77 -16.42
C VAL A 374 16.05 11.34 -16.42
N THR A 375 17.34 11.17 -16.73
CA THR A 375 17.96 9.87 -16.99
C THR A 375 18.59 9.18 -15.77
N ASP A 376 18.89 9.89 -14.69
CA ASP A 376 19.52 9.30 -13.50
C ASP A 376 18.48 9.03 -12.39
N ASN A 377 18.57 7.85 -11.76
CA ASN A 377 17.73 7.52 -10.59
C ASN A 377 18.03 8.52 -9.46
N PRO A 378 17.08 9.39 -9.06
CA PRO A 378 17.32 10.42 -8.06
C PRO A 378 17.32 9.84 -6.63
N LEU A 379 17.20 8.52 -6.46
CA LEU A 379 17.08 7.88 -5.16
C LEU A 379 18.38 7.15 -4.78
N LYS A 380 18.84 7.35 -3.55
CA LYS A 380 20.02 6.67 -2.98
C LYS A 380 19.73 6.18 -1.56
N ILE A 381 20.07 4.92 -1.27
CA ILE A 381 20.17 4.48 0.12
C ILE A 381 21.40 5.16 0.73
N VAL A 382 21.19 5.94 1.78
CA VAL A 382 22.28 6.59 2.52
C VAL A 382 22.62 5.85 3.81
N GLU A 383 21.69 5.05 4.31
CA GLU A 383 21.89 4.22 5.49
C GLU A 383 20.96 3.00 5.43
N SER A 384 21.41 1.85 5.92
CA SER A 384 20.55 0.69 6.15
C SER A 384 21.17 -0.23 7.20
N GLY A 385 20.34 -1.05 7.83
CA GLY A 385 20.81 -2.10 8.71
C GLY A 385 19.68 -3.02 9.16
N TRP A 386 20.06 -4.12 9.79
CA TRP A 386 19.14 -5.21 10.08
C TRP A 386 19.66 -6.11 11.21
N SER A 387 18.77 -6.90 11.77
CA SER A 387 19.09 -8.08 12.57
C SER A 387 18.07 -9.18 12.31
N ALA A 388 18.42 -10.43 12.62
CA ALA A 388 17.47 -11.54 12.61
C ALA A 388 17.06 -11.88 14.05
N ASP A 389 15.77 -12.13 14.25
CA ASP A 389 15.25 -12.64 15.51
C ASP A 389 15.51 -14.15 15.67
N GLN A 390 15.09 -14.71 16.81
CA GLN A 390 15.27 -16.14 17.11
C GLN A 390 14.45 -17.05 16.18
N GLN A 391 13.43 -16.51 15.51
CA GLN A 391 12.55 -17.23 14.60
C GLN A 391 13.05 -17.12 13.15
N GLY A 392 14.11 -16.35 12.90
CA GLY A 392 14.71 -16.16 11.58
C GLY A 392 14.06 -15.06 10.75
N TYR A 393 13.20 -14.22 11.34
CA TYR A 393 12.69 -13.02 10.68
C TYR A 393 13.70 -11.87 10.80
N VAL A 394 13.83 -11.11 9.73
CA VAL A 394 14.72 -9.96 9.64
C VAL A 394 13.96 -8.70 10.02
N HIS A 395 14.40 -8.02 11.07
CA HIS A 395 14.01 -6.64 11.35
C HIS A 395 15.00 -5.69 10.71
N TYR A 396 14.52 -4.68 10.00
CA TYR A 396 15.38 -3.75 9.28
C TYR A 396 14.88 -2.31 9.37
N ALA A 397 15.79 -1.38 9.11
CA ALA A 397 15.44 -0.02 8.72
C ALA A 397 16.45 0.51 7.69
N PHE A 398 16.02 1.51 6.92
CA PHE A 398 16.86 2.19 5.93
C PHE A 398 16.49 3.67 5.81
N ALA A 399 17.42 4.45 5.26
CA ALA A 399 17.25 5.83 4.90
C ALA A 399 17.41 5.99 3.38
N LEU A 400 16.35 6.46 2.72
CA LEU A 400 16.30 6.72 1.29
C LEU A 400 16.35 8.23 1.03
N ARG A 401 17.41 8.69 0.36
CA ARG A 401 17.58 10.08 -0.04
C ARG A 401 17.06 10.29 -1.45
N ASN A 402 16.16 11.26 -1.63
CA ASN A 402 15.94 11.88 -2.93
C ASN A 402 17.00 13.00 -3.12
N THR A 403 17.86 12.82 -4.12
CA THR A 403 18.96 13.73 -4.47
C THR A 403 18.55 14.81 -5.47
N SER A 404 17.36 14.73 -6.07
CA SER A 404 16.84 15.80 -6.92
C SER A 404 16.51 17.04 -6.10
N LYS A 405 16.73 18.21 -6.70
CA LYS A 405 16.45 19.50 -6.10
C LYS A 405 15.02 19.97 -6.36
N THR A 406 14.40 19.54 -7.46
CA THR A 406 13.07 20.02 -7.88
C THR A 406 12.04 18.90 -8.00
N GLN A 407 12.47 17.66 -8.24
CA GLN A 407 11.59 16.54 -8.51
C GLN A 407 11.28 15.72 -7.25
N GLN A 408 10.01 15.38 -7.09
CA GLN A 408 9.56 14.37 -6.14
C GLN A 408 9.51 13.00 -6.82
N VAL A 409 9.63 11.95 -6.03
CA VAL A 409 9.41 10.57 -6.49
C VAL A 409 8.22 9.98 -5.77
N GLN A 410 7.20 9.63 -6.54
CA GLN A 410 6.04 8.87 -6.09
C GLN A 410 6.37 7.38 -6.06
N TYR A 411 5.89 6.70 -5.04
CA TYR A 411 6.04 5.26 -4.88
C TYR A 411 7.46 4.71 -5.02
N PRO A 412 8.48 5.32 -4.37
CA PRO A 412 9.84 4.85 -4.50
C PRO A 412 9.96 3.44 -3.91
N GLN A 413 10.80 2.60 -4.53
CA GLN A 413 10.87 1.18 -4.20
C GLN A 413 12.26 0.71 -3.82
N ILE A 414 12.31 -0.16 -2.81
CA ILE A 414 13.53 -0.80 -2.34
C ILE A 414 13.30 -2.30 -2.24
N THR A 415 14.21 -3.08 -2.79
CA THR A 415 14.23 -4.54 -2.64
C THR A 415 15.16 -4.92 -1.49
N ILE A 416 14.62 -5.66 -0.53
CA ILE A 416 15.33 -6.25 0.61
C ILE A 416 15.52 -7.74 0.31
N THR A 417 16.76 -8.19 0.19
CA THR A 417 17.08 -9.58 -0.18
C THR A 417 17.96 -10.23 0.87
N GLY A 418 17.44 -11.25 1.55
CA GLY A 418 18.21 -12.11 2.43
C GLY A 418 18.90 -13.23 1.65
N ARG A 419 20.18 -13.50 1.94
CA ARG A 419 20.96 -14.58 1.33
C ARG A 419 21.55 -15.52 2.37
N ALA A 420 21.58 -16.81 2.06
CA ALA A 420 22.31 -17.80 2.86
C ALA A 420 23.84 -17.67 2.65
N LYS A 421 24.62 -18.43 3.44
CA LYS A 421 26.10 -18.41 3.38
C LYS A 421 26.67 -18.81 2.01
N ASP A 422 25.94 -19.63 1.26
CA ASP A 422 26.32 -20.05 -0.09
C ASP A 422 25.91 -19.05 -1.19
N GLY A 423 25.30 -17.92 -0.80
CA GLY A 423 24.82 -16.86 -1.70
C GLY A 423 23.42 -17.07 -2.26
N SER A 424 22.79 -18.22 -2.00
CA SER A 424 21.41 -18.48 -2.41
C SER A 424 20.43 -17.51 -1.72
N ILE A 425 19.38 -17.11 -2.43
CA ILE A 425 18.37 -16.19 -1.88
C ILE A 425 17.43 -16.99 -0.98
N VAL A 426 17.30 -16.57 0.29
CA VAL A 426 16.33 -17.16 1.23
C VAL A 426 15.01 -16.40 1.25
N PHE A 427 15.05 -15.09 1.01
CA PHE A 427 13.86 -14.27 0.76
C PHE A 427 14.23 -13.04 -0.07
N SER A 428 13.25 -12.49 -0.78
CA SER A 428 13.39 -11.20 -1.46
C SER A 428 12.02 -10.53 -1.47
N GLN A 429 11.95 -9.33 -0.90
CA GLN A 429 10.72 -8.55 -0.76
C GLN A 429 10.98 -7.13 -1.27
N THR A 430 9.99 -6.53 -1.93
CA THR A 430 10.09 -5.15 -2.40
C THR A 430 9.14 -4.28 -1.58
N GLN A 431 9.70 -3.30 -0.87
CA GLN A 431 8.95 -2.29 -0.16
C GLN A 431 8.71 -1.09 -1.08
N ALA A 432 7.45 -0.65 -1.17
CA ALA A 432 7.10 0.65 -1.72
C ALA A 432 6.83 1.64 -0.57
N LEU A 433 7.34 2.86 -0.71
CA LEU A 433 6.98 3.99 0.15
C LEU A 433 5.92 4.84 -0.58
N ASN A 434 5.37 5.88 0.04
CA ASN A 434 4.39 6.73 -0.64
C ASN A 434 5.09 7.82 -1.49
N MET A 435 5.96 8.62 -0.88
CA MET A 435 6.56 9.78 -1.53
C MET A 435 7.95 10.07 -0.98
N ALA A 436 8.87 10.50 -1.83
CA ALA A 436 10.10 11.17 -1.45
C ALA A 436 10.16 12.57 -2.10
N PHE A 437 9.95 13.62 -1.30
CA PHE A 437 10.03 15.01 -1.77
C PHE A 437 11.48 15.40 -2.16
N PRO A 438 11.67 16.48 -2.94
CA PRO A 438 13.01 16.93 -3.32
C PRO A 438 13.87 17.17 -2.09
N ASN A 439 15.13 16.77 -2.14
CA ASN A 439 16.07 16.88 -1.03
C ASN A 439 15.59 16.25 0.30
N GLN A 440 14.62 15.33 0.28
CA GLN A 440 14.17 14.64 1.47
C GLN A 440 14.96 13.36 1.70
N THR A 441 15.27 13.08 2.97
CA THR A 441 15.68 11.74 3.40
C THR A 441 14.52 11.11 4.13
N VAL A 442 14.06 9.97 3.63
CA VAL A 442 12.91 9.22 4.15
C VAL A 442 13.43 7.99 4.87
N TYR A 443 13.00 7.80 6.12
CA TYR A 443 13.36 6.63 6.90
C TYR A 443 12.17 5.67 6.96
N ASP A 444 12.40 4.42 6.55
CA ASP A 444 11.40 3.36 6.67
C ASP A 444 12.00 2.15 7.38
N ALA A 445 11.11 1.35 7.95
CA ALA A 445 11.45 0.21 8.77
C ALA A 445 10.43 -0.92 8.55
N GLY A 446 10.80 -2.13 8.94
CA GLY A 446 9.89 -3.26 8.86
C GLY A 446 10.51 -4.59 9.21
N GLN A 447 9.73 -5.64 8.93
CA GLN A 447 10.13 -7.02 9.09
C GLN A 447 10.02 -7.73 7.73
N ALA A 448 10.98 -8.59 7.42
CA ALA A 448 11.02 -9.41 6.21
C ALA A 448 11.47 -10.83 6.52
N GLY A 449 11.25 -11.74 5.58
CA GLY A 449 11.73 -13.12 5.62
C GLY A 449 10.66 -14.14 5.98
N GLU A 450 11.01 -15.41 5.78
CA GLU A 450 10.11 -16.57 5.86
C GLU A 450 10.52 -17.51 7.01
N GLY A 451 11.07 -16.96 8.10
CA GLY A 451 11.55 -17.74 9.25
C GLY A 451 12.86 -18.51 9.05
N THR A 452 13.62 -18.18 8.00
CA THR A 452 14.99 -18.68 7.81
C THR A 452 15.97 -17.51 7.87
N ALA A 453 16.79 -17.47 8.93
CA ALA A 453 17.74 -16.39 9.14
C ALA A 453 18.78 -16.32 7.99
N PRO A 454 18.90 -15.18 7.29
CA PRO A 454 19.93 -15.02 6.27
C PRO A 454 21.32 -14.81 6.90
N ALA A 455 22.36 -15.07 6.11
CA ALA A 455 23.73 -14.68 6.40
C ALA A 455 24.01 -13.20 6.06
N THR A 456 23.40 -12.68 4.98
CA THR A 456 23.50 -11.27 4.58
C THR A 456 22.14 -10.75 4.11
N VAL A 457 21.93 -9.44 4.23
CA VAL A 457 20.75 -8.76 3.68
C VAL A 457 21.22 -7.58 2.84
N ASP A 458 20.78 -7.57 1.58
CA ASP A 458 21.06 -6.50 0.62
C ASP A 458 19.85 -5.58 0.49
N PHE A 459 20.09 -4.26 0.44
CA PHE A 459 19.07 -3.26 0.15
C PHE A 459 19.39 -2.61 -1.21
N VAL A 460 18.46 -2.73 -2.14
CA VAL A 460 18.65 -2.23 -3.51
C VAL A 460 17.50 -1.30 -3.88
N VAL A 461 17.83 -0.03 -4.13
CA VAL A 461 16.86 0.93 -4.67
C VAL A 461 16.56 0.57 -6.12
N LEU A 462 15.27 0.50 -6.46
CA LEU A 462 14.85 0.33 -7.84
C LEU A 462 14.77 1.69 -8.53
N SER A 463 15.16 1.75 -9.80
CA SER A 463 14.92 2.94 -10.62
C SER A 463 13.42 3.19 -10.70
N PRO A 464 12.94 4.38 -10.31
CA PRO A 464 11.53 4.71 -10.46
C PRO A 464 11.19 4.77 -11.95
N ASP A 465 9.96 4.40 -12.29
CA ASP A 465 9.44 4.65 -13.62
C ASP A 465 9.34 6.15 -13.86
N THR A 466 9.58 6.59 -15.10
CA THR A 466 9.67 8.03 -15.44
C THR A 466 8.39 8.80 -15.12
N TYR A 467 7.22 8.14 -15.14
CA TYR A 467 5.94 8.76 -14.78
C TYR A 467 5.75 8.96 -13.27
N ASN A 468 6.57 8.32 -12.43
CA ASN A 468 6.58 8.49 -10.98
C ASN A 468 7.56 9.58 -10.52
N VAL A 469 8.35 10.13 -11.43
CA VAL A 469 9.27 11.25 -11.16
C VAL A 469 8.65 12.51 -11.74
N THR A 470 8.20 13.41 -10.87
CA THR A 470 7.49 14.63 -11.29
C THR A 470 8.08 15.84 -10.60
N GLU A 471 7.91 17.04 -11.18
CA GLU A 471 8.14 18.29 -10.45
C GLU A 471 7.29 18.31 -9.17
N ALA A 472 7.89 18.73 -8.06
CA ALA A 472 7.22 18.73 -6.77
C ALA A 472 6.12 19.81 -6.74
N GLN A 473 4.90 19.40 -6.40
CA GLN A 473 3.76 20.31 -6.23
C GLN A 473 3.55 20.62 -4.74
N GLY A 474 4.64 21.06 -4.09
CA GLY A 474 4.73 21.28 -2.65
C GLY A 474 5.43 20.16 -1.90
N THR A 475 5.59 20.32 -0.59
CA THR A 475 6.26 19.37 0.31
C THR A 475 5.48 19.15 1.59
N ALA A 476 5.72 18.01 2.25
CA ALA A 476 5.26 17.75 3.59
C ALA A 476 6.40 17.23 4.47
N THR A 477 6.46 17.74 5.71
CA THR A 477 7.41 17.31 6.74
C THR A 477 6.66 17.00 8.03
N PHE A 478 7.24 16.09 8.82
CA PHE A 478 6.60 15.54 10.00
C PHE A 478 7.51 15.61 11.23
N PRO A 479 7.72 16.80 11.82
CA PRO A 479 8.53 16.92 13.03
C PRO A 479 7.94 16.10 14.17
N ILE A 480 8.80 15.34 14.85
CA ILE A 480 8.45 14.57 16.06
C ILE A 480 8.97 15.32 17.29
N SER A 481 8.15 15.36 18.34
CA SER A 481 8.50 15.97 19.63
C SER A 481 7.94 15.17 20.80
N GLY A 482 8.29 15.55 22.03
CA GLY A 482 7.73 14.95 23.25
C GLY A 482 8.02 13.45 23.40
N THR A 483 9.15 12.97 22.87
CA THR A 483 9.43 11.54 22.82
C THR A 483 9.69 10.98 24.21
N SER A 484 9.18 9.78 24.48
CA SER A 484 9.43 9.06 25.72
C SER A 484 9.47 7.56 25.49
N LYS A 485 10.16 6.86 26.38
CA LYS A 485 10.26 5.41 26.39
C LYS A 485 9.76 4.88 27.72
N ILE A 486 8.86 3.91 27.69
CA ILE A 486 8.29 3.25 28.87
C ILE A 486 8.53 1.75 28.74
N ASP A 487 9.19 1.16 29.73
CA ASP A 487 9.31 -0.29 29.84
C ASP A 487 8.06 -0.80 30.60
N ASN A 488 7.23 -1.59 29.91
CA ASN A 488 5.92 -2.00 30.39
C ASN A 488 6.01 -3.20 31.34
N ARG A 489 4.98 -3.38 32.16
CA ARG A 489 4.91 -4.51 33.12
C ARG A 489 4.71 -5.87 32.45
N ASP A 490 4.25 -5.90 31.20
CA ASP A 490 4.06 -7.10 30.40
C ASP A 490 5.31 -7.52 29.62
N GLY A 491 6.44 -6.81 29.81
CA GLY A 491 7.71 -7.10 29.14
C GLY A 491 7.88 -6.44 27.77
N GLY A 492 6.91 -5.64 27.32
CA GLY A 492 7.08 -4.78 26.15
C GLY A 492 7.80 -3.47 26.48
N THR A 493 8.27 -2.77 25.46
CA THR A 493 8.74 -1.39 25.56
C THR A 493 7.89 -0.53 24.62
N THR A 494 7.31 0.55 25.14
CA THR A 494 6.53 1.50 24.36
C THR A 494 7.32 2.79 24.13
N PHE A 495 7.43 3.18 22.86
CA PHE A 495 7.98 4.45 22.40
C PHE A 495 6.82 5.38 22.06
N ASN A 496 6.74 6.53 22.72
CA ASN A 496 5.70 7.53 22.50
C ASN A 496 6.30 8.81 21.92
N GLY A 497 5.46 9.60 21.28
CA GLY A 497 5.77 10.97 20.89
C GLY A 497 4.54 11.66 20.31
N GLU A 498 4.73 12.90 19.89
CA GLU A 498 3.77 13.62 19.06
C GLU A 498 4.38 13.88 17.70
N VAL A 499 3.60 13.71 16.64
CA VAL A 499 3.99 14.08 15.28
C VAL A 499 3.14 15.25 14.82
N ARG A 500 3.80 16.26 14.25
CA ARG A 500 3.14 17.44 13.68
C ARG A 500 3.17 17.37 12.16
N ALA A 501 2.04 17.58 11.49
CA ALA A 501 2.02 17.69 10.03
C ALA A 501 2.33 19.14 9.61
N VAL A 502 3.34 19.33 8.75
CA VAL A 502 3.67 20.64 8.16
C VAL A 502 3.76 20.47 6.65
N ALA A 503 2.77 21.00 5.95
CA ALA A 503 2.70 20.99 4.49
C ALA A 503 2.85 22.41 3.94
N ASP A 504 3.61 22.53 2.85
CA ASP A 504 3.76 23.75 2.05
C ASP A 504 3.41 23.43 0.60
N GLY A 505 2.31 23.99 0.09
CA GLY A 505 1.78 23.70 -1.25
C GLY A 505 1.19 22.29 -1.45
N PHE A 506 1.65 21.30 -0.67
CA PHE A 506 1.19 19.92 -0.75
C PHE A 506 -0.24 19.77 -0.22
N LYS A 507 -1.10 19.13 -1.02
CA LYS A 507 -2.49 18.83 -0.65
C LYS A 507 -2.63 17.32 -0.41
N PRO A 508 -2.76 16.87 0.85
CA PRO A 508 -2.96 15.46 1.14
C PRO A 508 -4.30 14.98 0.54
N SER A 509 -4.35 13.73 0.13
CA SER A 509 -5.61 13.08 -0.26
C SER A 509 -6.47 12.77 0.97
N ASP A 510 -7.76 12.53 0.75
CA ASP A 510 -8.64 12.03 1.82
C ASP A 510 -8.10 10.69 2.34
N GLY A 511 -8.08 10.52 3.67
CA GLY A 511 -7.54 9.31 4.32
C GLY A 511 -6.01 9.23 4.37
N GLN A 512 -5.27 10.30 4.05
CA GLN A 512 -3.81 10.33 4.18
C GLN A 512 -3.36 10.01 5.61
N GLN A 513 -2.32 9.18 5.75
CA GLN A 513 -1.71 8.85 7.03
C GLN A 513 -0.26 9.32 7.11
N ILE A 514 0.28 9.21 8.32
CA ILE A 514 1.69 9.42 8.62
C ILE A 514 2.22 8.10 9.15
N LYS A 515 3.23 7.55 8.49
CA LYS A 515 3.97 6.40 9.00
C LYS A 515 5.07 6.90 9.94
N ILE A 516 5.13 6.33 11.13
CA ILE A 516 6.18 6.53 12.12
C ILE A 516 7.10 5.32 12.09
N SER A 517 8.40 5.55 11.92
CA SER A 517 9.44 4.52 11.90
C SER A 517 10.28 4.62 13.17
N LEU A 518 10.30 3.54 13.96
CA LEU A 518 11.25 3.34 15.05
C LEU A 518 12.52 2.72 14.49
N VAL A 519 13.68 3.27 14.86
CA VAL A 519 15.00 2.75 14.48
C VAL A 519 15.84 2.56 15.73
N LEU A 520 16.33 1.34 16.00
CA LEU A 520 17.24 1.09 17.12
C LEU A 520 18.66 0.88 16.63
N ARG A 521 19.63 1.38 17.41
CA ARG A 521 21.04 1.34 17.06
C ARG A 521 21.88 0.67 18.14
N ASN A 522 22.95 0.01 17.71
CA ASN A 522 23.96 -0.55 18.60
C ASN A 522 25.05 0.48 18.95
N ALA A 523 26.03 0.06 19.76
CA ALA A 523 27.15 0.91 20.20
C ALA A 523 28.04 1.43 19.05
N GLN A 524 28.00 0.80 17.89
CA GLN A 524 28.70 1.22 16.67
C GLN A 524 27.85 2.15 15.80
N ASN A 525 26.71 2.63 16.33
CA ASN A 525 25.72 3.44 15.62
C ASN A 525 25.03 2.72 14.45
N ALA A 526 25.22 1.41 14.29
CA ALA A 526 24.60 0.64 13.22
C ALA A 526 23.13 0.37 13.55
N ILE A 527 22.26 0.49 12.53
CA ILE A 527 20.86 0.09 12.61
C ILE A 527 20.79 -1.43 12.84
N ILE A 528 20.05 -1.83 13.88
CA ILE A 528 19.88 -3.24 14.25
C ILE A 528 18.41 -3.66 14.36
N TYR A 529 17.47 -2.72 14.34
CA TYR A 529 16.05 -3.03 14.45
C TYR A 529 15.23 -1.90 13.87
N GLY A 530 14.08 -2.26 13.31
CA GLY A 530 13.09 -1.30 12.87
C GLY A 530 11.67 -1.81 13.13
N ASP A 531 10.76 -0.88 13.40
CA ASP A 531 9.32 -1.13 13.53
C ASP A 531 8.54 0.10 13.10
N ILE A 532 7.23 -0.05 12.89
CA ILE A 532 6.40 1.01 12.37
C ILE A 532 5.08 1.16 13.13
N ALA A 533 4.52 2.36 13.06
CA ALA A 533 3.13 2.62 13.39
C ALA A 533 2.54 3.64 12.42
N PHE A 534 1.22 3.77 12.42
CA PHE A 534 0.49 4.72 11.59
C PHE A 534 -0.37 5.61 12.47
N VAL A 535 -0.47 6.87 12.08
CA VAL A 535 -1.44 7.81 12.62
C VAL A 535 -2.11 8.56 11.48
N ASP A 536 -3.37 8.93 11.67
CA ASP A 536 -4.07 9.73 10.68
C ASP A 536 -3.45 11.12 10.57
N TRP A 537 -3.47 11.68 9.36
CA TRP A 537 -3.00 13.04 9.13
C TRP A 537 -3.81 14.03 9.97
N PRO A 538 -3.19 14.72 10.96
CA PRO A 538 -3.94 15.57 11.87
C PRO A 538 -4.40 16.85 11.22
N GLY A 539 -4.03 17.18 9.98
CA GLY A 539 -4.27 18.47 9.34
C GLY A 539 -3.05 19.37 9.45
N ASN A 540 -2.85 20.26 8.47
CA ASN A 540 -1.65 21.09 8.40
C ASN A 540 -1.50 21.96 9.67
N GLY A 541 -0.30 21.98 10.24
CA GLY A 541 0.04 22.69 11.46
C GLY A 541 -0.41 22.04 12.77
N ARG A 542 -1.18 20.94 12.72
CA ARG A 542 -1.70 20.22 13.90
C ARG A 542 -0.81 19.02 14.26
N SER A 543 -0.87 18.61 15.52
CA SER A 543 -0.15 17.45 16.05
C SER A 543 -1.11 16.32 16.43
N THR A 544 -0.62 15.08 16.40
CA THR A 544 -1.30 13.90 16.93
C THR A 544 -0.31 13.02 17.69
N PRO A 545 -0.70 12.39 18.81
CA PRO A 545 0.16 11.46 19.53
C PRO A 545 0.30 10.13 18.78
N PHE A 546 1.42 9.46 18.97
CA PHE A 546 1.64 8.08 18.52
C PHE A 546 2.30 7.24 19.61
N SER A 547 2.14 5.92 19.49
CA SER A 547 2.77 4.92 20.35
C SER A 547 3.19 3.71 19.53
N ILE A 548 4.42 3.24 19.71
CA ILE A 548 4.95 2.01 19.12
C ILE A 548 5.32 1.07 20.27
N THR A 549 4.61 -0.05 20.42
CA THR A 549 4.90 -1.03 21.48
C THR A 549 5.53 -2.27 20.86
N VAL A 550 6.73 -2.59 21.32
CA VAL A 550 7.56 -3.66 20.76
C VAL A 550 8.00 -4.61 21.87
N TYR A 551 8.16 -5.88 21.51
CA TYR A 551 8.54 -6.94 22.44
C TYR A 551 9.83 -7.59 21.95
N ASN A 552 10.56 -8.23 22.87
CA ASN A 552 11.78 -9.01 22.55
C ASN A 552 12.85 -8.20 21.80
N LEU A 553 13.03 -6.93 22.19
CA LEU A 553 14.00 -6.05 21.55
C LEU A 553 15.43 -6.61 21.61
N PRO A 554 16.23 -6.48 20.52
CA PRO A 554 17.65 -6.74 20.59
C PRO A 554 18.32 -5.74 21.54
N LYS A 555 19.54 -6.04 22.01
CA LYS A 555 20.31 -5.08 22.80
C LYS A 555 20.67 -3.87 21.94
N TYR A 556 20.23 -2.68 22.35
CA TYR A 556 20.47 -1.40 21.68
C TYR A 556 20.98 -0.35 22.68
N VAL A 557 21.57 0.74 22.17
CA VAL A 557 22.08 1.87 22.99
C VAL A 557 21.32 3.17 22.77
N SER A 558 20.71 3.34 21.59
CA SER A 558 19.90 4.50 21.25
C SER A 558 18.75 4.12 20.33
N TYR A 559 17.74 4.99 20.28
CA TYR A 559 16.61 4.88 19.37
C TYR A 559 16.36 6.23 18.71
N ASP A 560 15.90 6.19 17.47
CA ASP A 560 15.45 7.34 16.70
C ASP A 560 14.01 7.09 16.23
N LEU A 561 13.25 8.16 16.09
CA LEU A 561 11.88 8.14 15.57
C LEU A 561 11.83 9.07 14.37
N TYR A 562 11.31 8.56 13.26
CA TYR A 562 11.12 9.31 12.03
C TYR A 562 9.67 9.24 11.58
N ALA A 563 9.24 10.21 10.80
CA ALA A 563 7.91 10.23 10.24
C ALA A 563 7.94 10.60 8.77
N GLN A 564 7.06 9.96 8.01
CA GLN A 564 6.89 10.18 6.58
C GLN A 564 5.43 10.08 6.19
N ILE A 565 5.11 10.60 5.01
CA ILE A 565 3.77 10.50 4.44
C ILE A 565 3.47 9.05 4.05
N TRP A 566 2.23 8.61 4.28
CA TRP A 566 1.77 7.26 3.95
C TRP A 566 0.37 7.23 3.36
#